data_AF-A0A9W4TE96-F1
#
_entry.id   AF-A0A9W4TE96-F1
#
_cell.length_a   1.000
_cell.length_b   1.000
_cell.length_c   1.000
_cell.angle_alpha   90.00
_cell.angle_beta   90.00
_cell.angle_gamma   90.00
#
_symmetry.space_group_name_H-M   'P 1'
#
loop_
_entity.id
_entity.type
_entity.pdbx_description
1 polymer ?
#
loop_
_entity_poly.entity_id
_entity_poly.type
_entity_poly.pdbx_seq_one_letter_code
_entity_poly.pdbx_strand_id
1 'polypeptide(L)'
;MRIKFLLLAFLTSVIGFSQSVNDYKAVIVPLKYDFLKTENQYRTSTMTKANLNKAGFQAFYANEVLPEGFGDRCDLLYADVKKESGFLITKLFVEFKDCYGKVIFTSAIGKSKEKEYETAYRECLDLAFVSINALRYKYSGKSANTAKTSIPATPLTASAVATKVVEVAPVADMKDPNLLYAQPTENGYQLIDKTPKVVMKLLKTSRPDSFIAIKDGVQGSLNAKDNQWFFEYYKNDQLVSEKISVKF
;
A
#
# COMPACT_ATOMS: atom_id res chain seq x y z
N MET A 1 38.34 -15.05 -27.10
CA MET A 1 37.13 -14.25 -27.40
C MET A 1 35.94 -14.56 -26.47
N ARG A 2 35.82 -15.75 -25.88
CA ARG A 2 34.70 -16.14 -25.00
C ARG A 2 34.60 -15.36 -23.66
N ILE A 3 35.74 -15.01 -23.05
CA ILE A 3 35.77 -14.23 -21.79
C ILE A 3 35.34 -12.77 -21.98
N LYS A 4 35.68 -12.14 -23.12
CA LYS A 4 35.24 -10.77 -23.42
C LYS A 4 33.73 -10.68 -23.66
N PHE A 5 33.12 -11.76 -24.16
CA PHE A 5 31.67 -11.86 -24.35
C PHE A 5 30.92 -12.07 -23.02
N LEU A 6 31.51 -12.83 -22.09
CA LEU A 6 30.99 -13.03 -20.73
C LEU A 6 31.00 -11.74 -19.88
N LEU A 7 32.06 -10.93 -20.00
CA LEU A 7 32.14 -9.63 -19.32
C LEU A 7 31.14 -8.60 -19.88
N LEU A 8 30.83 -8.66 -21.18
CA LEU A 8 29.85 -7.78 -21.81
C LEU A 8 28.41 -8.15 -21.44
N ALA A 9 28.11 -9.44 -21.25
CA ALA A 9 26.80 -9.93 -20.81
C ALA A 9 26.51 -9.61 -19.32
N PHE A 10 27.54 -9.45 -18.48
CA PHE A 10 27.36 -9.07 -17.08
C PHE A 10 26.99 -7.59 -16.91
N LEU A 11 27.40 -6.71 -17.85
CA LEU A 11 27.14 -5.27 -17.77
C LEU A 11 25.71 -4.88 -18.17
N THR A 12 24.99 -5.72 -18.93
CA THR A 12 23.64 -5.41 -19.44
C THR A 12 22.50 -5.91 -18.55
N SER A 13 22.80 -6.67 -17.48
CA SER A 13 21.79 -7.23 -16.57
C SER A 13 21.24 -6.22 -15.55
N VAL A 14 21.73 -4.98 -15.50
CA VAL A 14 21.33 -3.99 -14.49
C VAL A 14 20.40 -2.94 -15.10
N ILE A 15 19.34 -3.37 -15.78
CA ILE A 15 18.20 -2.48 -16.07
C ILE A 15 17.24 -2.58 -14.88
N GLY A 16 17.63 -1.96 -13.77
CA GLY A 16 16.75 -1.80 -12.62
C GLY A 16 15.69 -0.75 -12.97
N PHE A 17 14.42 -1.15 -13.03
CA PHE A 17 13.31 -0.22 -13.03
C PHE A 17 13.36 0.58 -11.72
N SER A 18 13.90 1.79 -11.79
CA SER A 18 13.89 2.72 -10.67
C SER A 18 12.47 3.24 -10.51
N GLN A 19 11.86 2.97 -9.35
CA GLN A 19 10.57 3.55 -8.98
C GLN A 19 10.80 5.00 -8.59
N SER A 20 10.14 5.92 -9.29
CA SER A 20 10.28 7.34 -9.00
C SER A 20 9.42 7.70 -7.80
N VAL A 21 9.92 8.58 -6.94
CA VAL A 21 9.15 9.16 -5.82
C VAL A 21 7.92 9.92 -6.35
N ASN A 22 7.97 10.42 -7.59
CA ASN A 22 6.88 11.15 -8.23
C ASN A 22 5.68 10.28 -8.65
N ASP A 23 5.80 8.96 -8.61
CA ASP A 23 4.72 8.02 -8.99
C ASP A 23 3.76 7.72 -7.83
N TYR A 24 4.01 8.31 -6.66
CA TYR A 24 3.19 8.19 -5.46
C TYR A 24 2.42 9.48 -5.23
N LYS A 25 1.13 9.40 -4.89
CA LYS A 25 0.22 10.53 -4.71
C LYS A 25 0.46 11.29 -3.41
N ALA A 26 0.75 10.55 -2.34
CA ALA A 26 0.86 11.08 -0.99
C ALA A 26 1.86 10.27 -0.15
N VAL A 27 2.21 10.82 1.01
CA VAL A 27 3.17 10.23 1.95
C VAL A 27 2.50 10.00 3.30
N ILE A 28 2.64 8.80 3.83
CA ILE A 28 2.20 8.41 5.17
C ILE A 28 3.35 8.58 6.15
N VAL A 29 3.06 9.28 7.25
CA VAL A 29 4.00 9.57 8.33
C VAL A 29 3.59 8.78 9.57
N PRO A 30 4.45 7.93 10.13
CA PRO A 30 4.14 7.18 11.34
C PRO A 30 4.08 8.10 12.56
N LEU A 31 3.27 7.72 13.53
CA LEU A 31 3.18 8.43 14.81
C LEU A 31 4.39 8.19 15.71
N LYS A 32 5.16 7.13 15.47
CA LYS A 32 6.36 6.79 16.24
C LYS A 32 7.43 6.20 15.33
N TYR A 33 8.68 6.58 15.57
CA TYR A 33 9.85 5.97 14.95
C TYR A 33 10.54 5.00 15.90
N ASP A 34 11.27 4.02 15.36
CA ASP A 34 11.89 2.93 16.15
C ASP A 34 12.81 3.41 17.27
N PHE A 35 13.50 4.54 17.07
CA PHE A 35 14.44 5.10 18.03
C PHE A 35 13.78 5.95 19.13
N LEU A 36 12.46 6.17 19.06
CA LEU A 36 11.70 6.96 20.02
C LEU A 36 10.89 6.08 20.95
N LYS A 37 10.72 6.53 22.20
CA LYS A 37 10.00 5.77 23.24
C LYS A 37 8.50 5.98 23.15
N THR A 38 8.07 7.20 22.84
CA THR A 38 6.66 7.60 22.80
C THR A 38 6.29 8.16 21.44
N GLU A 39 4.99 8.17 21.14
CA GLU A 39 4.47 8.78 19.92
C GLU A 39 4.83 10.27 19.85
N ASN A 40 5.23 10.70 18.66
CA ASN A 40 5.62 12.06 18.31
C ASN A 40 6.56 12.72 19.33
N GLN A 41 7.40 11.92 19.99
CA GLN A 41 8.39 12.41 20.94
C GLN A 41 9.28 13.45 20.26
N TYR A 42 9.56 14.57 20.93
CA TYR A 42 10.30 15.70 20.35
C TYR A 42 9.68 16.25 19.05
N ARG A 43 8.38 16.02 18.85
CA ARG A 43 7.59 16.47 17.68
C ARG A 43 8.09 15.92 16.35
N THR A 44 8.84 14.81 16.34
CA THR A 44 9.52 14.30 15.15
C THR A 44 8.53 13.96 14.01
N SER A 45 7.37 13.37 14.31
CA SER A 45 6.35 13.07 13.30
C SER A 45 5.69 14.34 12.76
N THR A 46 5.37 15.29 13.65
CA THR A 46 4.83 16.61 13.24
C THR A 46 5.79 17.36 12.33
N MET A 47 7.07 17.35 12.65
CA MET A 47 8.10 18.00 11.83
C MET A 47 8.26 17.32 10.48
N THR A 48 8.24 15.99 10.45
CA THR A 48 8.31 15.22 9.21
C THR A 48 7.14 15.55 8.29
N LYS A 49 5.90 15.53 8.80
CA LYS A 49 4.70 15.91 8.04
C LYS A 49 4.78 17.36 7.55
N ALA A 50 5.19 18.29 8.41
CA ALA A 50 5.33 19.70 8.03
C ALA A 50 6.38 19.91 6.92
N ASN A 51 7.53 19.24 7.01
CA ASN A 51 8.59 19.36 6.01
C ASN A 51 8.21 18.68 4.69
N LEU A 52 7.46 17.57 4.71
CA LEU A 52 6.89 16.95 3.51
C LEU A 52 5.90 17.88 2.81
N ASN A 53 5.00 18.51 3.57
CA ASN A 53 4.05 19.48 3.01
C ASN A 53 4.77 20.67 2.37
N LYS A 54 5.84 21.18 3.00
CA LYS A 54 6.69 22.24 2.43
C LYS A 54 7.42 21.77 1.15
N ALA A 55 7.79 20.50 1.08
CA ALA A 55 8.42 19.89 -0.08
C ALA A 55 7.43 19.62 -1.25
N GLY A 56 6.13 19.89 -1.06
CA GLY A 56 5.09 19.73 -2.08
C GLY A 56 4.34 18.40 -2.03
N PHE A 57 4.66 17.53 -1.07
CA PHE A 57 3.92 16.28 -0.88
C PHE A 57 2.61 16.53 -0.12
N GLN A 58 1.61 15.70 -0.36
CA GLN A 58 0.47 15.58 0.55
C GLN A 58 0.81 14.53 1.62
N ALA A 59 1.04 14.98 2.86
CA ALA A 59 1.41 14.09 3.94
C ALA A 59 0.25 13.87 4.93
N PHE A 60 0.03 12.61 5.31
CA PHE A 60 -0.98 12.19 6.29
C PHE A 60 -0.33 11.37 7.40
N TYR A 61 -0.85 11.43 8.62
CA TYR A 61 -0.40 10.50 9.66
C TYR A 61 -1.00 9.12 9.44
N ALA A 62 -0.31 8.08 9.92
CA ALA A 62 -0.74 6.69 9.76
C ALA A 62 -2.11 6.36 10.38
N ASN A 63 -2.57 7.15 11.34
CA ASN A 63 -3.87 6.99 12.00
C ASN A 63 -4.94 7.98 11.52
N GLU A 64 -4.63 8.85 10.55
CA GLU A 64 -5.61 9.78 10.00
C GLU A 64 -6.49 9.09 8.96
N VAL A 65 -7.77 9.48 8.91
CA VAL A 65 -8.67 9.07 7.83
C VAL A 65 -8.24 9.77 6.55
N LEU A 66 -7.91 8.97 5.53
CA LEU A 66 -7.48 9.50 4.24
C LEU A 66 -8.69 10.00 3.44
N PRO A 67 -8.58 11.16 2.77
CA PRO A 67 -9.64 11.65 1.89
C PRO A 67 -9.78 10.77 0.64
N GLU A 68 -10.87 10.94 -0.10
CA GLU A 68 -11.12 10.19 -1.34
C GLU A 68 -9.96 10.33 -2.33
N GLY A 69 -9.61 9.23 -3.01
CA GLY A 69 -8.51 9.17 -3.98
C GLY A 69 -7.14 8.70 -3.44
N PHE A 70 -7.03 8.52 -2.11
CA PHE A 70 -5.82 8.00 -1.43
C PHE A 70 -6.01 6.60 -0.84
N GLY A 71 -7.07 5.87 -1.22
CA GLY A 71 -7.38 4.55 -0.67
C GLY A 71 -6.40 3.44 -1.09
N ASP A 72 -5.74 3.60 -2.23
CA ASP A 72 -4.81 2.60 -2.77
C ASP A 72 -3.44 2.68 -2.07
N ARG A 73 -3.13 1.66 -1.27
CA ARG A 73 -1.89 1.61 -0.47
C ARG A 73 -0.60 1.77 -1.28
N CYS A 74 -0.58 1.26 -2.51
CA CYS A 74 0.61 1.33 -3.39
C CYS A 74 0.72 2.63 -4.19
N ASP A 75 -0.31 3.48 -4.14
CA ASP A 75 -0.19 4.87 -4.59
C ASP A 75 0.36 5.77 -3.48
N LEU A 76 0.55 5.23 -2.27
CA LEU A 76 1.09 5.94 -1.11
C LEU A 76 2.55 5.55 -0.87
N LEU A 77 3.31 6.54 -0.44
CA LEU A 77 4.67 6.40 0.02
C LEU A 77 4.69 6.36 1.54
N TYR A 78 5.61 5.62 2.13
CA TYR A 78 5.74 5.54 3.59
C TYR A 78 7.06 6.18 4.01
N ALA A 79 6.99 7.26 4.77
CA ALA A 79 8.17 7.93 5.31
C ALA A 79 8.59 7.29 6.63
N ASP A 80 9.89 7.07 6.78
CA ASP A 80 10.49 6.55 8.00
C ASP A 80 11.73 7.36 8.33
N VAL A 81 11.87 7.78 9.59
CA VAL A 81 13.05 8.53 10.05
C VAL A 81 13.94 7.54 10.79
N LYS A 82 15.16 7.37 10.28
CA LYS A 82 16.17 6.50 10.88
C LYS A 82 17.23 7.32 11.59
N LYS A 83 17.68 6.79 12.72
CA LYS A 83 18.78 7.32 13.50
C LYS A 83 20.02 6.48 13.27
N GLU A 84 21.11 7.12 12.85
CA GLU A 84 22.41 6.47 12.73
C GLU A 84 23.23 6.73 14.01
N SER A 85 24.06 5.76 14.39
CA SER A 85 24.98 5.92 15.50
C SER A 85 26.09 6.94 15.16
N GLY A 86 26.48 7.74 16.16
CA GLY A 86 27.54 8.73 16.05
C GLY A 86 28.09 9.08 17.43
N PHE A 87 29.41 9.21 17.54
CA PHE A 87 30.04 9.62 18.79
C PHE A 87 29.81 11.13 19.00
N LEU A 88 29.09 11.50 20.07
CA LEU A 88 28.75 12.88 20.43
C LEU A 88 28.05 13.69 19.33
N ILE A 89 27.49 13.02 18.32
CA ILE A 89 26.80 13.63 17.18
C ILE A 89 25.52 12.86 16.93
N THR A 90 24.42 13.58 16.85
CA THR A 90 23.14 13.03 16.43
C THR A 90 23.08 13.01 14.91
N LYS A 91 22.61 11.90 14.33
CA LYS A 91 22.44 11.76 12.89
C LYS A 91 21.07 11.19 12.58
N LEU A 92 20.31 11.89 11.74
CA LEU A 92 19.03 11.41 11.22
C LEU A 92 19.03 11.45 9.69
N PHE A 93 18.30 10.52 9.09
CA PHE A 93 17.95 10.53 7.68
C PHE A 93 16.55 9.98 7.48
N VAL A 94 15.95 10.28 6.33
CA VAL A 94 14.60 9.89 5.98
C VAL A 94 14.65 8.87 4.85
N GLU A 95 13.91 7.77 5.02
CA GLU A 95 13.67 6.78 3.98
C GLU A 95 12.23 6.90 3.49
N PHE A 96 12.06 6.76 2.18
CA PHE A 96 10.77 6.53 1.58
C PHE A 96 10.64 5.09 1.13
N LYS A 97 9.55 4.46 1.54
CA LYS A 97 9.25 3.06 1.27
C LYS A 97 7.97 2.92 0.47
N ASP A 98 7.91 1.92 -0.39
CA ASP A 98 6.69 1.54 -1.08
C ASP A 98 5.73 0.75 -0.15
N CYS A 99 4.58 0.35 -0.67
CA CYS A 99 3.60 -0.46 0.06
C CYS A 99 4.11 -1.85 0.47
N TYR A 100 5.18 -2.34 -0.13
CA TYR A 100 5.84 -3.61 0.19
C TYR A 100 6.99 -3.42 1.19
N GLY A 101 7.24 -2.19 1.65
CA GLY A 101 8.32 -1.86 2.58
C GLY A 101 9.70 -1.73 1.93
N LYS A 102 9.78 -1.75 0.59
CA LYS A 102 11.03 -1.55 -0.14
C LYS A 102 11.41 -0.08 -0.13
N VAL A 103 12.65 0.23 0.28
CA VAL A 103 13.19 1.58 0.22
C VAL A 103 13.40 2.00 -1.23
N ILE A 104 12.73 3.08 -1.64
CA ILE A 104 12.85 3.64 -3.00
C ILE A 104 13.70 4.92 -3.01
N PHE A 105 13.82 5.60 -1.87
CA PHE A 105 14.65 6.79 -1.73
C PHE A 105 15.17 6.91 -0.30
N THR A 106 16.40 7.39 -0.19
CA THR A 106 17.06 7.70 1.08
C THR A 106 17.61 9.11 0.99
N SER A 107 17.27 9.94 1.97
CA SER A 107 17.74 11.32 2.04
C SER A 107 19.24 11.39 2.37
N ALA A 108 19.81 12.58 2.17
CA ALA A 108 21.08 12.94 2.80
C ALA A 108 20.96 12.82 4.33
N ILE A 109 22.09 12.53 4.98
CA ILE A 109 22.18 12.45 6.44
C ILE A 109 22.30 13.85 7.02
N GLY A 110 21.33 14.24 7.84
CA GLY A 110 21.43 15.41 8.69
C GLY A 110 22.23 15.10 9.95
N LYS A 111 23.08 16.03 10.37
CA LYS A 111 23.97 15.87 11.53
C LYS A 111 23.84 17.07 12.44
N SER A 112 23.77 16.85 13.75
CA SER A 112 23.75 17.89 14.76
C SER A 112 24.70 17.56 15.91
N LYS A 113 25.37 18.59 16.42
CA LYS A 113 26.24 18.52 17.61
C LYS A 113 25.52 18.95 18.88
N GLU A 114 24.26 19.34 18.78
CA GLU A 114 23.45 19.76 19.92
C GLU A 114 23.18 18.57 20.85
N LYS A 115 23.23 18.85 22.16
CA LYS A 115 23.01 17.84 23.20
C LYS A 115 21.54 17.64 23.51
N GLU A 116 20.73 18.69 23.34
CA GLU A 116 19.29 18.65 23.54
C GLU A 116 18.59 17.97 22.36
N TYR A 117 17.95 16.83 22.60
CA TYR A 117 17.38 15.97 21.55
C TYR A 117 16.36 16.68 20.66
N GLU A 118 15.51 17.55 21.20
CA GLU A 118 14.53 18.27 20.39
C GLU A 118 15.19 19.19 19.37
N THR A 119 16.20 19.94 19.79
CA THR A 119 16.98 20.82 18.91
C THR A 119 17.80 20.00 17.92
N ALA A 120 18.47 18.95 18.40
CA ALA A 120 19.30 18.09 17.55
C ALA A 120 18.48 17.40 16.46
N TYR A 121 17.31 16.85 16.79
CA TYR A 121 16.43 16.18 15.83
C TYR A 121 15.83 17.18 14.85
N ARG A 122 15.51 18.40 15.27
CA ARG A 122 15.07 19.46 14.36
C ARG A 122 16.12 19.78 13.31
N GLU A 123 17.34 20.08 13.76
CA GLU A 123 18.44 20.42 12.86
C GLU A 123 18.77 19.26 11.91
N CYS A 124 18.81 18.02 12.41
CA CYS A 124 19.05 16.86 11.56
C CYS A 124 17.95 16.67 10.52
N LEU A 125 16.68 16.81 10.90
CA LEU A 125 15.57 16.68 9.96
C LEU A 125 15.61 17.78 8.89
N ASP A 126 15.84 19.03 9.27
CA ASP A 126 15.91 20.14 8.31
C ASP A 126 17.03 19.92 7.29
N LEU A 127 18.21 19.44 7.74
CA LEU A 127 19.31 19.09 6.86
C LEU A 127 19.01 17.87 5.97
N ALA A 128 18.36 16.84 6.50
CA ALA A 128 17.97 15.67 5.72
C ALA A 128 17.00 16.04 4.59
N PHE A 129 16.04 16.91 4.88
CA PHE A 129 15.03 17.38 3.94
C PHE A 129 15.58 18.27 2.82
N VAL A 130 16.81 18.79 2.92
CA VAL A 130 17.46 19.50 1.79
C VAL A 130 17.49 18.62 0.54
N SER A 131 17.82 17.34 0.69
CA SER A 131 17.86 16.39 -0.42
C SER A 131 16.47 15.99 -0.94
N ILE A 132 15.46 15.94 -0.07
CA ILE A 132 14.06 15.68 -0.44
C ILE A 132 13.51 16.87 -1.23
N ASN A 133 13.77 18.09 -0.77
CA ASN A 133 13.38 19.32 -1.46
C ASN A 133 14.05 19.43 -2.84
N ALA A 134 15.28 18.92 -2.99
CA ALA A 134 15.98 18.88 -4.26
C ALA A 134 15.32 17.95 -5.29
N LEU A 135 14.50 16.98 -4.87
CA LEU A 135 13.71 16.14 -5.78
C LEU A 135 12.64 16.94 -6.54
N ARG A 136 12.23 18.09 -6.00
CA ARG A 136 11.16 18.93 -6.57
C ARG A 136 9.92 18.10 -6.92
N TYR A 137 9.42 17.38 -5.92
CA TYR A 137 8.31 16.45 -6.09
C TYR A 137 7.15 17.09 -6.84
N LYS A 138 6.68 16.37 -7.85
CA LYS A 138 5.48 16.67 -8.59
C LYS A 138 4.88 15.36 -9.05
N TYR A 139 3.67 15.09 -8.59
CA TYR A 139 2.98 13.85 -8.93
C TYR A 139 2.91 13.68 -10.46
N SER A 140 3.37 12.53 -10.94
CA SER A 140 3.54 12.25 -12.38
C SER A 140 2.20 11.93 -13.07
N GLY A 141 1.11 11.79 -12.32
CA GLY A 141 -0.18 11.32 -12.82
C GLY A 141 -0.22 9.81 -13.07
N LYS A 142 0.90 9.10 -12.88
CA LYS A 142 1.01 7.65 -13.02
C LYS A 142 0.94 7.01 -11.64
N SER A 143 0.14 5.96 -11.52
CA SER A 143 0.22 5.07 -10.37
C SER A 143 1.52 4.27 -10.45
N ALA A 144 2.26 4.18 -9.33
CA ALA A 144 3.50 3.41 -9.20
C ALA A 144 3.38 1.94 -9.64
N ASN A 145 2.16 1.40 -9.74
CA ASN A 145 1.88 0.06 -10.27
C ASN A 145 1.95 -0.06 -11.81
N THR A 146 2.16 1.04 -12.55
CA THR A 146 2.18 1.01 -14.03
C THR A 146 3.55 0.69 -14.63
N ALA A 147 4.62 0.64 -13.83
CA ALA A 147 6.00 0.52 -14.32
C ALA A 147 6.51 -0.94 -14.45
N LYS A 148 5.65 -1.91 -14.76
CA LYS A 148 6.09 -3.22 -15.26
C LYS A 148 5.49 -3.47 -16.64
N THR A 149 6.36 -3.36 -17.66
CA THR A 149 6.24 -3.78 -19.07
C THR A 149 5.96 -2.64 -20.07
N SER A 150 7.03 -2.06 -20.62
CA SER A 150 7.01 -1.40 -21.94
C SER A 150 7.92 -2.18 -22.89
N ILE A 151 7.33 -2.90 -23.84
CA ILE A 151 7.97 -3.28 -25.10
C ILE A 151 7.40 -2.31 -26.16
N PRO A 152 8.20 -1.74 -27.08
CA PRO A 152 7.71 -0.73 -28.01
C PRO A 152 6.78 -1.34 -29.05
N ALA A 153 5.59 -0.76 -29.23
CA ALA A 153 4.69 -1.06 -30.34
C ALA A 153 4.69 0.12 -31.32
N THR A 154 5.09 -0.12 -32.57
CA THR A 154 4.65 0.67 -33.73
C THR A 154 3.23 0.25 -34.13
N PRO A 155 2.44 1.15 -34.74
CA PRO A 155 1.01 1.28 -34.45
C PRO A 155 0.11 0.63 -35.51
N LEU A 156 -1.14 0.31 -35.13
CA LEU A 156 -2.35 0.57 -35.92
C LEU A 156 -3.62 0.26 -35.09
N THR A 157 -4.35 1.36 -34.81
CA THR A 157 -5.81 1.52 -34.77
C THR A 157 -6.70 0.78 -33.75
N ALA A 158 -7.15 1.60 -32.80
CA ALA A 158 -8.54 1.82 -32.38
C ALA A 158 -9.34 0.74 -31.62
N SER A 159 -9.54 1.08 -30.33
CA SER A 159 -10.83 1.14 -29.63
C SER A 159 -11.24 0.01 -28.68
N ALA A 160 -11.28 0.43 -27.41
CA ALA A 160 -12.27 0.12 -26.37
C ALA A 160 -12.28 -1.23 -25.63
N VAL A 161 -11.69 -1.13 -24.42
CA VAL A 161 -12.26 -1.45 -23.08
C VAL A 161 -12.54 -2.92 -22.68
N ALA A 162 -11.91 -3.23 -21.52
CA ALA A 162 -12.26 -4.19 -20.46
C ALA A 162 -11.59 -5.57 -20.43
N THR A 163 -11.35 -5.99 -19.17
CA THR A 163 -10.90 -7.29 -18.62
C THR A 163 -9.38 -7.58 -18.69
N LYS A 164 -8.69 -8.07 -17.66
CA LYS A 164 -9.08 -8.71 -16.38
C LYS A 164 -7.84 -8.83 -15.49
N VAL A 165 -7.91 -8.41 -14.23
CA VAL A 165 -6.92 -8.77 -13.19
C VAL A 165 -7.33 -10.14 -12.66
N VAL A 166 -6.39 -11.10 -12.75
CA VAL A 166 -6.51 -12.40 -12.09
C VAL A 166 -5.90 -12.22 -10.71
N GLU A 167 -6.74 -12.19 -9.68
CA GLU A 167 -6.33 -12.33 -8.29
C GLU A 167 -7.14 -13.46 -7.66
N VAL A 168 -6.47 -14.23 -6.80
CA VAL A 168 -6.81 -15.59 -6.40
C VAL A 168 -8.04 -15.61 -5.48
N ALA A 169 -9.23 -15.58 -6.08
CA ALA A 169 -10.46 -16.02 -5.43
C ALA A 169 -10.65 -17.53 -5.67
N PRO A 170 -11.22 -18.28 -4.70
CA PRO A 170 -11.82 -19.58 -4.91
C PRO A 170 -12.60 -19.63 -6.24
N VAL A 171 -12.25 -20.59 -7.10
CA VAL A 171 -12.84 -20.69 -8.44
C VAL A 171 -14.28 -21.16 -8.29
N ALA A 172 -15.25 -20.28 -8.55
CA ALA A 172 -16.66 -20.61 -8.49
C ALA A 172 -17.01 -21.66 -9.57
N ASP A 173 -17.73 -22.72 -9.18
CA ASP A 173 -18.28 -23.67 -10.14
C ASP A 173 -19.38 -22.99 -10.96
N MET A 174 -19.11 -22.76 -12.25
CA MET A 174 -19.99 -22.03 -13.15
C MET A 174 -21.30 -22.78 -13.46
N LYS A 175 -21.44 -24.04 -13.03
CA LYS A 175 -22.65 -24.86 -13.22
C LYS A 175 -23.60 -24.87 -12.02
N ASP A 176 -23.25 -24.20 -10.92
CA ASP A 176 -24.08 -24.18 -9.72
C ASP A 176 -25.35 -23.32 -9.95
N PRO A 177 -26.57 -23.87 -9.73
CA PRO A 177 -27.81 -23.10 -9.81
C PRO A 177 -27.84 -21.95 -8.79
N ASN A 178 -27.10 -22.03 -7.69
CA ASN A 178 -27.06 -21.05 -6.60
C ASN A 178 -25.84 -20.10 -6.67
N LEU A 179 -25.21 -19.97 -7.84
CA LEU A 179 -24.10 -19.04 -8.05
C LEU A 179 -24.51 -17.59 -7.79
N LEU A 180 -23.79 -16.95 -6.86
CA LEU A 180 -23.92 -15.53 -6.52
C LEU A 180 -22.83 -14.69 -7.18
N TYR A 181 -23.15 -13.43 -7.44
CA TYR A 181 -22.21 -12.45 -7.99
C TYR A 181 -21.93 -11.35 -6.97
N ALA A 182 -20.66 -11.07 -6.70
CA ALA A 182 -20.28 -10.00 -5.79
C ALA A 182 -20.29 -8.65 -6.52
N GLN A 183 -21.11 -7.72 -6.06
CA GLN A 183 -21.06 -6.31 -6.43
C GLN A 183 -20.30 -5.52 -5.38
N PRO A 184 -19.29 -4.71 -5.74
CA PRO A 184 -18.55 -3.93 -4.78
C PRO A 184 -19.43 -2.85 -4.13
N THR A 185 -19.17 -2.59 -2.85
CA THR A 185 -19.75 -1.49 -2.07
C THR A 185 -18.65 -0.77 -1.31
N GLU A 186 -18.97 0.38 -0.71
CA GLU A 186 -18.05 1.20 0.09
C GLU A 186 -17.28 0.38 1.14
N ASN A 187 -17.95 -0.57 1.81
CA ASN A 187 -17.38 -1.33 2.93
C ASN A 187 -17.14 -2.82 2.65
N GLY A 188 -17.37 -3.28 1.41
CA GLY A 188 -17.20 -4.69 1.04
C GLY A 188 -17.95 -5.06 -0.23
N TYR A 189 -18.86 -6.04 -0.16
CA TYR A 189 -19.59 -6.53 -1.32
C TYR A 189 -21.06 -6.80 -1.00
N GLN A 190 -21.93 -6.71 -2.00
CA GLN A 190 -23.27 -7.28 -1.99
C GLN A 190 -23.27 -8.50 -2.89
N LEU A 191 -23.72 -9.64 -2.39
CA LEU A 191 -23.91 -10.83 -3.21
C LEU A 191 -25.33 -10.83 -3.75
N ILE A 192 -25.45 -10.85 -5.08
CA ILE A 192 -26.72 -10.89 -5.79
C ILE A 192 -26.90 -12.23 -6.52
N ASP A 193 -28.15 -12.66 -6.67
CA ASP A 193 -28.51 -13.80 -7.52
C ASP A 193 -28.65 -13.39 -9.00
N LYS A 194 -29.12 -14.32 -9.86
CA LYS A 194 -29.35 -14.08 -11.29
C LYS A 194 -30.52 -13.12 -11.58
N THR A 195 -31.34 -12.79 -10.58
CA THR A 195 -32.50 -11.89 -10.66
C THR A 195 -32.23 -10.51 -10.02
N PRO A 196 -30.98 -10.04 -10.11
CA PRO A 196 -30.37 -8.96 -9.31
C PRO A 196 -30.81 -8.78 -7.86
N LYS A 197 -31.32 -9.81 -7.19
CA LYS A 197 -31.80 -9.69 -5.81
C LYS A 197 -30.62 -9.85 -4.85
N VAL A 198 -30.51 -8.95 -3.87
CA VAL A 198 -29.47 -9.02 -2.82
C VAL A 198 -29.78 -10.19 -1.89
N VAL A 199 -28.83 -11.14 -1.81
CA VAL A 199 -28.91 -12.35 -0.98
C VAL A 199 -28.06 -12.21 0.28
N MET A 200 -26.90 -11.55 0.19
CA MET A 200 -25.98 -11.41 1.32
C MET A 200 -25.20 -10.09 1.23
N LYS A 201 -24.85 -9.52 2.37
CA LYS A 201 -23.90 -8.39 2.47
C LYS A 201 -22.60 -8.88 3.10
N LEU A 202 -21.49 -8.49 2.51
CA LEU A 202 -20.13 -8.76 2.99
C LEU A 202 -19.46 -7.45 3.38
N LEU A 203 -18.85 -7.43 4.55
CA LEU A 203 -18.00 -6.35 5.02
C LEU A 203 -16.57 -6.86 5.09
N LYS A 204 -15.62 -6.04 4.63
CA LYS A 204 -14.21 -6.38 4.63
C LYS A 204 -13.71 -6.51 6.07
N THR A 205 -12.85 -7.50 6.30
CA THR A 205 -12.07 -7.61 7.53
C THR A 205 -10.60 -7.29 7.23
N SER A 206 -9.76 -7.33 8.26
CA SER A 206 -8.30 -7.25 8.09
C SER A 206 -7.69 -8.45 7.36
N ARG A 207 -8.47 -9.53 7.18
CA ARG A 207 -8.06 -10.78 6.56
C ARG A 207 -8.64 -10.89 5.14
N PRO A 208 -7.82 -11.11 4.09
CA PRO A 208 -8.30 -11.22 2.71
C PRO A 208 -9.10 -12.51 2.44
N ASP A 209 -8.92 -13.52 3.29
CA ASP A 209 -9.61 -14.80 3.26
C ASP A 209 -10.87 -14.83 4.14
N SER A 210 -11.32 -13.68 4.67
CA SER A 210 -12.45 -13.59 5.60
C SER A 210 -13.25 -12.29 5.45
N PHE A 211 -14.57 -12.41 5.37
CA PHE A 211 -15.51 -11.29 5.42
C PHE A 211 -16.45 -11.43 6.61
N ILE A 212 -16.89 -10.31 7.19
CA ILE A 212 -18.09 -10.34 8.03
C ILE A 212 -19.28 -10.43 7.07
N ALA A 213 -20.16 -11.39 7.29
CA ALA A 213 -21.27 -11.68 6.38
C ALA A 213 -22.62 -11.55 7.08
N ILE A 214 -23.57 -10.94 6.39
CA ILE A 214 -24.94 -10.73 6.86
C ILE A 214 -25.90 -11.31 5.83
N LYS A 215 -26.65 -12.35 6.22
CA LYS A 215 -27.62 -13.07 5.38
C LYS A 215 -28.93 -13.20 6.15
N ASP A 216 -30.02 -12.66 5.61
CA ASP A 216 -31.37 -12.71 6.22
C ASP A 216 -31.41 -12.28 7.70
N GLY A 217 -30.62 -11.27 8.07
CA GLY A 217 -30.53 -10.75 9.44
C GLY A 217 -29.60 -11.53 10.37
N VAL A 218 -29.07 -12.68 9.94
CA VAL A 218 -28.06 -13.47 10.67
C VAL A 218 -26.67 -12.93 10.32
N GLN A 219 -25.87 -12.65 11.36
CA GLN A 219 -24.49 -12.20 11.23
C GLN A 219 -23.53 -13.36 11.48
N GLY A 220 -22.48 -13.45 10.68
CA GLY A 220 -21.44 -14.46 10.78
C GLY A 220 -20.18 -14.05 10.02
N SER A 221 -19.35 -15.02 9.67
CA SER A 221 -18.14 -14.83 8.88
C SER A 221 -18.18 -15.67 7.61
N LEU A 222 -17.82 -15.08 6.47
CA LEU A 222 -17.57 -15.81 5.23
C LEU A 222 -16.06 -16.06 5.11
N ASN A 223 -15.62 -17.29 5.30
CA ASN A 223 -14.22 -17.68 5.32
C ASN A 223 -13.86 -18.53 4.08
N ALA A 224 -12.68 -18.30 3.50
CA ALA A 224 -12.14 -19.17 2.47
C ALA A 224 -11.47 -20.39 3.12
N LYS A 225 -11.92 -21.59 2.75
CA LYS A 225 -11.35 -22.86 3.20
C LYS A 225 -11.33 -23.84 2.03
N ASP A 226 -10.23 -24.55 1.83
CA ASP A 226 -10.07 -25.55 0.76
C ASP A 226 -10.47 -25.03 -0.64
N ASN A 227 -10.11 -23.77 -0.91
CA ASN A 227 -10.44 -23.07 -2.16
C ASN A 227 -11.96 -22.97 -2.43
N GLN A 228 -12.76 -22.88 -1.36
CA GLN A 228 -14.21 -22.66 -1.37
C GLN A 228 -14.58 -21.64 -0.29
N TRP A 229 -15.75 -21.00 -0.43
CA TRP A 229 -16.25 -20.06 0.58
C TRP A 229 -17.27 -20.73 1.49
N PHE A 230 -17.15 -20.51 2.80
CA PHE A 230 -18.07 -21.02 3.81
C PHE A 230 -18.58 -19.88 4.68
N PHE A 231 -19.91 -19.74 4.75
CA PHE A 231 -20.57 -18.83 5.67
C PHE A 231 -20.80 -19.56 6.99
N GLU A 232 -20.15 -19.06 8.03
CA GLU A 232 -20.13 -19.65 9.35
C GLU A 232 -20.82 -18.72 10.35
N TYR A 233 -21.77 -19.26 11.11
CA TYR A 233 -22.51 -18.53 12.12
C TYR A 233 -22.95 -19.47 13.25
N TYR A 234 -23.26 -18.91 14.41
CA TYR A 234 -23.78 -19.68 15.54
C TYR A 234 -25.31 -19.63 15.56
N LYS A 235 -25.95 -20.79 15.74
CA LYS A 235 -27.39 -20.92 15.95
C LYS A 235 -27.62 -21.95 17.05
N ASN A 236 -28.33 -21.56 18.12
CA ASN A 236 -28.54 -22.39 19.31
C ASN A 236 -27.22 -22.94 19.89
N ASP A 237 -26.20 -22.07 20.03
CA ASP A 237 -24.84 -22.39 20.49
C ASP A 237 -24.07 -23.44 19.67
N GLN A 238 -24.57 -23.79 18.49
CA GLN A 238 -23.91 -24.69 17.56
C GLN A 238 -23.36 -23.91 16.35
N LEU A 239 -22.11 -24.21 15.97
CA LEU A 239 -21.50 -23.69 14.75
C LEU A 239 -22.17 -24.32 13.53
N VAL A 240 -22.77 -23.49 12.67
CA VAL A 240 -23.31 -23.86 11.37
C VAL A 240 -22.37 -23.34 10.30
N SER A 241 -22.02 -24.18 9.32
CA SER A 241 -21.14 -23.83 8.20
C SER A 241 -21.85 -24.16 6.89
N GLU A 242 -22.17 -23.13 6.10
CA GLU A 242 -22.86 -23.23 4.82
C GLU A 242 -21.90 -22.90 3.67
N LYS A 243 -21.77 -23.80 2.69
CA LYS A 243 -20.97 -23.52 1.49
C LYS A 243 -21.65 -22.45 0.64
N ILE A 244 -20.88 -21.43 0.23
CA ILE A 244 -21.33 -20.34 -0.63
C ILE A 244 -20.58 -20.38 -1.96
N SER A 245 -21.33 -20.51 -3.05
CA SER A 245 -20.80 -20.41 -4.41
C SER A 245 -20.89 -18.95 -4.87
N VAL A 246 -19.76 -18.23 -4.82
CA VAL A 246 -19.70 -16.81 -5.16
C VAL A 246 -18.59 -16.54 -6.17
N LYS A 247 -18.92 -15.73 -7.18
CA LYS A 247 -17.97 -15.15 -8.12
C LYS A 247 -17.75 -13.69 -7.76
N PHE A 248 -16.52 -13.40 -7.33
CA PHE A 248 -16.02 -12.04 -7.13
C PHE A 248 -15.67 -11.36 -8.46
#